data_AF-A0AAW1XES2-F1
#
_entry.id   AF-A0AAW1XES2-F1
#
_cell.length_a   1.000
_cell.length_b   1.000
_cell.length_c   1.000
_cell.angle_alpha   90.00
_cell.angle_beta   90.00
_cell.angle_gamma   90.00
#
_symmetry.space_group_name_H-M   'P 1'
#
loop_
_entity.id
_entity.type
_entity.pdbx_description
1 polymer ?
#
loop_
_entity_poly.entity_id
_entity_poly.type
_entity_poly.pdbx_seq_one_letter_code
_entity_poly.pdbx_strand_id
1 'polypeptide(L)'
;MERRRKITELRPLVLLIAACFALQIHASSENDVDAIFYEPFDESFEGRWIVSAKDEYKGVWKLSKSEGHDDYGLVLSEKEARKYAVVKELDEAVSLKDRTTIVLQFEVRLQNGLECGGAYLKYLRPQEAPEGYFDNDPPYSIMFGPEKCECVSTNKVHFIFKHKNPKSGEYVEHHLKNPPSVPADKLSHVYTAILKPDSEVTILVDGEEKNKASFLSTQDFEPALIPAKTIPDPNAVKPDNWDENPSYKGIWKSQQIPNPDYFETEKPDFEAIAAIGIEIWTMQDGILFDNILIADDEKVAESYRITTWKPKFDVEKEKQKAEDAAGGLFSSFQIVGVPFLDA
;
A
#
# COMPACT_ATOMS: atom_id res chain seq x y z
N MET A 1 40.78 -88.51 -22.23
CA MET A 1 39.56 -88.78 -23.03
C MET A 1 38.57 -87.66 -22.70
N GLU A 2 38.12 -86.81 -23.62
CA GLU A 2 37.33 -87.11 -24.85
C GLU A 2 35.85 -87.38 -24.50
N ARG A 3 34.82 -86.71 -25.07
CA ARG A 3 34.77 -85.73 -26.18
C ARG A 3 33.61 -84.71 -26.01
N ARG A 4 33.64 -83.62 -26.78
CA ARG A 4 32.71 -82.47 -26.78
C ARG A 4 31.34 -82.75 -27.43
N ARG A 5 30.31 -81.97 -27.05
CA ARG A 5 29.54 -80.98 -27.87
C ARG A 5 28.62 -80.19 -26.91
N LYS A 6 28.69 -78.85 -26.77
CA LYS A 6 28.26 -77.76 -27.69
C LYS A 6 26.76 -77.89 -28.03
N ILE A 7 25.90 -76.86 -28.02
CA ILE A 7 25.99 -75.43 -28.45
C ILE A 7 25.10 -74.60 -27.47
N THR A 8 25.52 -73.47 -26.87
CA THR A 8 25.22 -72.06 -27.28
C THR A 8 23.73 -71.82 -27.61
N GLU A 9 23.01 -70.78 -27.17
CA GLU A 9 23.30 -69.36 -26.87
C GLU A 9 22.52 -68.93 -25.58
N LEU A 10 22.59 -67.71 -25.00
CA LEU A 10 23.29 -66.47 -25.35
C LEU A 10 23.87 -65.80 -24.06
N ARG A 11 23.86 -64.47 -23.99
CA ARG A 11 24.22 -63.53 -22.89
C ARG A 11 23.42 -62.22 -23.11
N PRO A 12 23.43 -61.20 -22.21
CA PRO A 12 24.22 -61.04 -20.99
C PRO A 12 23.44 -60.67 -19.71
N LEU A 13 24.05 -60.93 -18.54
CA LEU A 13 23.81 -60.17 -17.31
C LEU A 13 25.18 -59.69 -16.81
N VAL A 14 25.60 -58.48 -17.20
CA VAL A 14 26.92 -57.93 -16.87
C VAL A 14 26.84 -56.42 -16.61
N LEU A 15 26.88 -56.09 -15.31
CA LEU A 15 27.53 -54.95 -14.66
C LEU A 15 26.94 -53.52 -14.65
N LEU A 16 27.29 -52.87 -13.52
CA LEU A 16 27.45 -51.44 -13.23
C LEU A 16 26.26 -50.63 -12.67
N ILE A 17 26.23 -50.59 -11.33
CA ILE A 17 26.24 -49.39 -10.47
C ILE A 17 25.69 -48.09 -11.10
N ALA A 18 24.48 -47.67 -10.68
CA ALA A 18 24.13 -46.30 -10.24
C ALA A 18 22.60 -46.10 -10.26
N ALA A 19 21.98 -46.13 -9.08
CA ALA A 19 20.66 -45.56 -8.79
C ALA A 19 20.58 -45.46 -7.26
N CYS A 20 21.30 -44.51 -6.64
CA CYS A 20 20.82 -43.15 -6.43
C CYS A 20 19.40 -43.13 -5.87
N PHE A 21 19.30 -42.66 -4.62
CA PHE A 21 18.06 -42.34 -3.92
C PHE A 21 17.04 -41.71 -4.88
N ALA A 22 16.00 -42.45 -5.24
CA ALA A 22 14.76 -41.88 -5.75
C ALA A 22 13.92 -41.35 -4.57
N LEU A 23 14.53 -40.46 -3.78
CA LEU A 23 13.78 -39.38 -3.16
C LEU A 23 13.30 -38.54 -4.33
N GLN A 24 12.10 -38.85 -4.85
CA GLN A 24 11.39 -37.91 -5.69
C GLN A 24 11.07 -36.72 -4.79
N ILE A 25 11.97 -35.74 -4.82
CA ILE A 25 11.68 -34.36 -4.46
C ILE A 25 10.55 -33.94 -5.39
N HIS A 26 9.33 -34.22 -4.97
CA HIS A 26 8.22 -33.35 -5.31
C HIS A 26 8.58 -32.04 -4.63
N ALA A 27 9.14 -31.12 -5.40
CA ALA A 27 9.19 -29.71 -5.03
C ALA A 27 7.76 -29.16 -5.16
N SER A 28 6.85 -29.70 -4.34
CA SER A 28 5.71 -28.94 -3.87
C SER A 28 6.29 -27.75 -3.11
N SER A 29 5.95 -26.56 -3.55
CA SER A 29 6.36 -25.29 -2.94
C SER A 29 6.03 -25.30 -1.43
N GLU A 30 7.04 -25.53 -0.59
CA GLU A 30 6.93 -25.28 0.85
C GLU A 30 7.06 -23.77 1.07
N ASN A 31 6.00 -23.01 0.80
CA ASN A 31 5.77 -21.64 1.29
C ASN A 31 4.36 -21.07 1.00
N ASP A 32 3.39 -21.88 0.53
CA ASP A 32 2.02 -21.40 0.34
C ASP A 32 1.26 -21.47 1.68
N VAL A 33 1.21 -20.34 2.38
CA VAL A 33 0.42 -20.14 3.60
C VAL A 33 -0.62 -19.06 3.30
N ASP A 34 -1.65 -19.49 2.57
CA ASP A 34 -2.75 -18.74 1.94
C ASP A 34 -2.75 -17.21 2.16
N ALA A 35 -2.05 -16.49 1.30
CA ALA A 35 -2.39 -15.11 1.00
C ALA A 35 -3.64 -15.08 0.09
N ILE A 36 -4.58 -14.17 0.34
CA ILE A 36 -5.74 -13.96 -0.54
C ILE A 36 -5.28 -13.41 -1.91
N PHE A 37 -4.26 -12.55 -1.89
CA PHE A 37 -3.59 -12.05 -3.08
C PHE A 37 -2.13 -11.72 -2.73
N TYR A 38 -1.20 -12.07 -3.61
CA TYR A 38 0.20 -11.68 -3.49
C TYR A 38 0.83 -11.36 -4.86
N GLU A 39 1.53 -10.23 -4.95
CA GLU A 39 2.30 -9.80 -6.11
C GLU A 39 3.74 -9.46 -5.69
N PRO A 40 4.72 -10.32 -6.03
CA PRO A 40 6.15 -10.08 -5.86
C PRO A 40 6.82 -9.42 -7.08
N PHE A 41 6.08 -9.19 -8.18
CA PHE A 41 6.63 -8.69 -9.45
C PHE A 41 7.82 -9.48 -10.05
N ASP A 42 8.09 -10.71 -9.59
CA ASP A 42 9.10 -11.63 -10.17
C ASP A 42 8.88 -11.93 -11.67
N GLU A 43 7.63 -11.79 -12.15
CA GLU A 43 7.25 -11.93 -13.56
C GLU A 43 6.76 -10.60 -14.16
N SER A 44 6.83 -10.47 -15.49
CA SER A 44 6.34 -9.28 -16.20
C SER A 44 4.91 -8.90 -15.78
N PHE A 45 4.70 -7.62 -15.45
CA PHE A 45 3.37 -7.10 -15.12
C PHE A 45 2.46 -7.01 -16.36
N GLU A 46 3.03 -7.01 -17.57
CA GLU A 46 2.28 -6.88 -18.82
C GLU A 46 1.24 -8.00 -18.99
N GLY A 47 -0.02 -7.62 -19.22
CA GLY A 47 -1.15 -8.55 -19.35
C GLY A 47 -1.70 -9.09 -18.02
N ARG A 48 -0.95 -8.96 -16.91
CA ARG A 48 -1.44 -9.24 -15.54
C ARG A 48 -2.01 -7.97 -14.88
N TRP A 49 -1.39 -6.84 -15.17
CA TRP A 49 -1.78 -5.49 -14.77
C TRP A 49 -2.20 -4.68 -16.01
N ILE A 50 -3.30 -3.96 -15.89
CA ILE A 50 -3.91 -3.15 -16.96
C ILE A 50 -3.46 -1.69 -16.75
N VAL A 51 -2.70 -1.14 -17.69
CA VAL A 51 -2.31 0.28 -17.68
C VAL A 51 -3.44 1.11 -18.30
N SER A 52 -3.74 2.27 -17.71
CA SER A 52 -4.79 3.16 -18.24
C SER A 52 -4.46 3.66 -19.64
N ALA A 53 -5.44 3.57 -20.55
CA ALA A 53 -5.34 4.10 -21.91
C ALA A 53 -5.75 5.58 -22.05
N LYS A 54 -6.13 6.26 -20.95
CA LYS A 54 -6.66 7.63 -21.03
C LYS A 54 -5.54 8.66 -21.16
N ASP A 55 -5.79 9.68 -21.98
CA ASP A 55 -4.83 10.74 -22.36
C ASP A 55 -4.15 11.47 -21.19
N GLU A 56 -4.71 11.46 -19.98
CA GLU A 56 -4.09 12.12 -18.82
C GLU A 56 -3.01 11.29 -18.12
N TYR A 57 -3.07 9.96 -18.20
CA TYR A 57 -2.15 9.04 -17.53
C TYR A 57 -0.95 8.71 -18.43
N LYS A 58 -0.08 9.71 -18.65
CA LYS A 58 1.10 9.62 -19.54
C LYS A 58 2.38 9.12 -18.84
N GLY A 59 2.27 8.49 -17.69
CA GLY A 59 3.39 7.92 -16.93
C GLY A 59 3.79 6.55 -17.46
N VAL A 60 5.10 6.27 -17.53
CA VAL A 60 5.64 5.00 -18.04
C VAL A 60 6.01 4.08 -16.87
N TRP A 61 5.24 3.00 -16.75
CA TRP A 61 5.52 1.88 -15.87
C TRP A 61 6.67 1.03 -16.42
N LYS A 62 7.63 0.66 -15.57
CA LYS A 62 8.71 -0.27 -15.93
C LYS A 62 8.88 -1.30 -14.81
N LEU A 63 9.10 -2.56 -15.19
CA LEU A 63 9.64 -3.53 -14.26
C LEU A 63 11.14 -3.25 -14.12
N SER A 64 11.64 -3.04 -12.90
CA SER A 64 13.06 -2.80 -12.65
C SER A 64 13.55 -3.63 -11.49
N LYS A 65 14.78 -4.11 -11.60
CA LYS A 65 15.49 -4.78 -10.53
C LYS A 65 15.72 -3.81 -9.36
N SER A 66 15.44 -4.24 -8.14
CA SER A 66 15.65 -3.45 -6.93
C SER A 66 17.15 -3.20 -6.71
N GLU A 67 17.56 -1.95 -6.48
CA GLU A 67 18.99 -1.61 -6.42
C GLU A 67 19.66 -2.20 -5.17
N GLY A 68 20.44 -3.27 -5.36
CA GLY A 68 21.11 -4.02 -4.31
C GLY A 68 20.58 -5.45 -4.11
N HIS A 69 19.55 -5.86 -4.85
CA HIS A 69 18.81 -7.11 -4.62
C HIS A 69 18.58 -7.86 -5.93
N ASP A 70 18.07 -9.09 -5.86
CA ASP A 70 17.83 -9.95 -7.03
C ASP A 70 16.38 -9.93 -7.56
N ASP A 71 15.45 -9.37 -6.79
CA ASP A 71 14.02 -9.17 -7.08
C ASP A 71 13.75 -7.96 -7.99
N TYR A 72 12.51 -7.90 -8.48
CA TYR A 72 12.01 -6.81 -9.33
C TYR A 72 10.84 -6.11 -8.65
N GLY A 73 10.69 -4.82 -8.91
CA GLY A 73 9.52 -4.04 -8.51
C GLY A 73 8.95 -3.22 -9.66
N LEU A 74 7.72 -2.76 -9.50
CA LEU A 74 7.03 -1.90 -10.45
C LEU A 74 7.42 -0.44 -10.21
N VAL A 75 8.18 0.15 -11.14
CA VAL A 75 8.84 1.45 -10.99
C VAL A 75 8.22 2.54 -11.87
N LEU A 76 7.98 3.69 -11.25
CA LEU A 76 7.71 4.96 -11.92
C LEU A 76 9.03 5.59 -12.34
N SER A 77 9.24 5.74 -13.64
CA SER A 77 10.58 5.96 -14.22
C SER A 77 10.76 7.29 -14.97
N GLU A 78 9.74 8.15 -14.97
CA GLU A 78 9.78 9.47 -15.63
C GLU A 78 10.06 10.58 -14.61
N LYS A 79 11.05 11.43 -14.93
CA LYS A 79 11.54 12.55 -14.08
C LYS A 79 10.70 13.82 -14.13
N GLU A 80 9.66 13.82 -14.96
CA GLU A 80 8.75 14.94 -15.11
C GLU A 80 7.48 14.69 -14.30
N ALA A 81 6.73 15.75 -13.98
CA ALA A 81 5.42 15.61 -13.38
C ALA A 81 4.46 14.80 -14.28
N ARG A 82 4.07 13.60 -13.84
CA ARG A 82 3.21 12.68 -14.59
C ARG A 82 2.11 12.11 -13.69
N LYS A 83 0.94 11.87 -14.29
CA LYS A 83 -0.07 10.97 -13.72
C LYS A 83 0.23 9.54 -14.19
N TYR A 84 0.09 8.60 -13.29
CA TYR A 84 0.23 7.16 -13.52
C TYR A 84 -1.06 6.48 -13.09
N ALA A 85 -1.55 5.54 -13.89
CA ALA A 85 -2.66 4.68 -13.53
C ALA A 85 -2.43 3.25 -14.03
N VAL A 86 -2.57 2.28 -13.13
CA VAL A 86 -2.54 0.84 -13.43
C VAL A 86 -3.44 0.09 -12.44
N VAL A 87 -4.07 -0.99 -12.88
CA VAL A 87 -5.00 -1.80 -12.09
C VAL A 87 -4.73 -3.28 -12.25
N LYS A 88 -4.81 -4.02 -11.14
CA LYS A 88 -4.86 -5.48 -11.10
C LYS A 88 -6.22 -5.93 -10.58
N GLU A 89 -7.01 -6.57 -11.45
CA GLU A 89 -8.23 -7.26 -11.02
C GLU A 89 -7.86 -8.52 -10.22
N LEU A 90 -8.63 -8.77 -9.15
CA LEU A 90 -8.54 -9.98 -8.34
C LEU A 90 -9.43 -11.06 -8.96
N ASP A 91 -8.99 -12.32 -8.88
CA ASP A 91 -9.75 -13.44 -9.48
C ASP A 91 -11.08 -13.68 -8.74
N GLU A 92 -11.13 -13.38 -7.44
CA GLU A 92 -12.34 -13.30 -6.62
C GLU A 92 -12.37 -12.00 -5.79
N ALA A 93 -13.57 -11.44 -5.60
CA ALA A 93 -13.74 -10.20 -4.84
C ALA A 93 -13.69 -10.45 -3.32
N VAL A 94 -12.76 -9.78 -2.62
CA VAL A 94 -12.53 -9.92 -1.19
C VAL A 94 -13.62 -9.20 -0.40
N SER A 95 -14.46 -9.97 0.30
CA SER A 95 -15.50 -9.42 1.18
C SER A 95 -14.88 -8.83 2.44
N LEU A 96 -15.24 -7.58 2.74
CA LEU A 96 -14.91 -6.90 3.99
C LEU A 96 -16.04 -7.00 5.04
N LYS A 97 -17.11 -7.75 4.75
CA LYS A 97 -18.35 -7.78 5.56
C LYS A 97 -18.40 -8.90 6.60
N ASP A 98 -17.62 -9.96 6.39
CA ASP A 98 -17.83 -11.28 7.01
C ASP A 98 -17.11 -11.51 8.35
N ARG A 99 -16.66 -10.42 9.00
CA ARG A 99 -16.03 -10.43 10.34
C ARG A 99 -14.71 -11.20 10.44
N THR A 100 -14.00 -11.36 9.33
CA THR A 100 -12.59 -11.76 9.31
C THR A 100 -11.69 -10.55 9.55
N THR A 101 -10.47 -10.78 10.04
CA THR A 101 -9.39 -9.78 9.92
C THR A 101 -9.03 -9.67 8.44
N ILE A 102 -8.69 -8.46 7.96
CA ILE A 102 -8.14 -8.25 6.63
C ILE A 102 -6.89 -7.41 6.76
N VAL A 103 -5.79 -7.89 6.19
CA VAL A 103 -4.48 -7.24 6.20
C VAL A 103 -4.15 -6.79 4.80
N LEU A 104 -3.94 -5.49 4.64
CA LEU A 104 -3.53 -4.84 3.41
C LEU A 104 -2.08 -4.41 3.60
N GLN A 105 -1.14 -5.07 2.93
CA GLN A 105 0.30 -4.82 3.09
C GLN A 105 0.95 -4.59 1.73
N PHE A 106 1.89 -3.65 1.65
CA PHE A 106 2.74 -3.49 0.47
C PHE A 106 4.05 -2.78 0.82
N GLU A 107 5.05 -2.97 -0.04
CA GLU A 107 6.36 -2.35 0.05
C GLU A 107 6.46 -1.16 -0.92
N VAL A 108 7.05 -0.06 -0.46
CA VAL A 108 7.44 1.07 -1.30
C VAL A 108 8.87 1.47 -1.02
N ARG A 109 9.68 1.62 -2.06
CA ARG A 109 10.99 2.26 -2.00
C ARG A 109 10.95 3.60 -2.71
N LEU A 110 11.37 4.66 -2.02
CA LEU A 110 11.45 6.02 -2.53
C LEU A 110 12.90 6.33 -2.90
N GLN A 111 13.40 5.75 -4.00
CA GLN A 111 14.83 5.72 -4.34
C GLN A 111 15.47 7.12 -4.43
N ASN A 112 14.72 8.09 -4.95
CA ASN A 112 15.13 9.49 -5.06
C ASN A 112 14.49 10.39 -3.97
N GLY A 113 13.76 9.81 -3.02
CA GLY A 113 12.89 10.52 -2.08
C GLY A 113 11.55 10.93 -2.71
N LEU A 114 10.71 11.62 -1.93
CA LEU A 114 9.39 12.10 -2.34
C LEU A 114 9.20 13.54 -1.86
N GLU A 115 9.19 14.50 -2.78
CA GLU A 115 9.00 15.94 -2.45
C GLU A 115 7.55 16.37 -2.67
N CYS A 116 6.93 15.89 -3.76
CA CYS A 116 5.50 16.07 -4.02
C CYS A 116 4.93 14.95 -4.91
N GLY A 117 4.29 13.98 -4.28
CA GLY A 117 3.56 12.91 -4.94
C GLY A 117 2.89 11.93 -3.95
N GLY A 118 2.08 11.03 -4.51
CA GLY A 118 1.53 9.89 -3.79
C GLY A 118 2.26 8.59 -4.14
N ALA A 119 2.36 7.66 -3.19
CA ALA A 119 2.79 6.28 -3.43
C ALA A 119 1.88 5.30 -2.66
N TYR A 120 0.56 5.49 -2.82
CA TYR A 120 -0.50 4.71 -2.16
C TYR A 120 -1.23 3.78 -3.12
N LEU A 121 -1.92 2.80 -2.55
CA LEU A 121 -2.83 1.90 -3.25
C LEU A 121 -4.29 2.30 -3.02
N LYS A 122 -5.12 2.15 -4.05
CA LYS A 122 -6.58 2.22 -3.99
C LYS A 122 -7.14 0.81 -4.16
N TYR A 123 -7.87 0.33 -3.16
CA TYR A 123 -8.57 -0.96 -3.20
C TYR A 123 -9.98 -0.72 -3.76
N LEU A 124 -10.22 -1.21 -4.97
CA LEU A 124 -11.34 -0.82 -5.84
C LEU A 124 -12.55 -1.74 -5.67
N ARG A 125 -13.75 -1.17 -5.78
CA ARG A 125 -15.04 -1.88 -5.70
C ARG A 125 -15.31 -2.71 -6.96
N PRO A 126 -16.22 -3.70 -6.95
CA PRO A 126 -16.64 -4.38 -8.18
C PRO A 126 -17.10 -3.39 -9.26
N GLN A 127 -16.65 -3.56 -10.50
CA GLN A 127 -17.07 -2.79 -11.68
C GLN A 127 -17.49 -3.72 -12.82
N GLU A 128 -18.26 -3.20 -13.78
CA GLU A 128 -18.71 -3.99 -14.94
C GLU A 128 -17.61 -4.19 -16.00
N ALA A 129 -16.59 -3.31 -16.04
CA ALA A 129 -15.49 -3.37 -16.99
C ALA A 129 -14.21 -2.75 -16.42
N PRO A 130 -13.00 -3.25 -16.81
CA PRO A 130 -11.73 -2.75 -16.32
C PRO A 130 -11.51 -1.25 -16.59
N GLU A 131 -12.02 -0.72 -17.71
CA GLU A 131 -11.88 0.69 -18.07
C GLU A 131 -12.56 1.64 -17.08
N GLY A 132 -13.61 1.19 -16.39
CA GLY A 132 -14.31 1.94 -15.35
C GLY A 132 -13.46 2.21 -14.12
N TYR A 133 -12.40 1.43 -13.90
CA TYR A 133 -11.40 1.71 -12.85
C TYR A 133 -10.52 2.93 -13.14
N PHE A 134 -10.62 3.53 -14.32
CA PHE A 134 -9.91 4.74 -14.70
C PHE A 134 -10.84 5.95 -14.89
N ASP A 135 -12.12 5.85 -14.52
CA ASP A 135 -13.07 6.98 -14.57
C ASP A 135 -12.79 8.06 -13.52
N ASN A 136 -13.30 9.27 -13.77
CA ASN A 136 -13.15 10.40 -12.86
C ASN A 136 -13.85 10.08 -11.53
N ASP A 137 -13.07 9.96 -10.46
CA ASP A 137 -13.37 9.26 -9.20
C ASP A 137 -13.52 7.73 -9.38
N PRO A 138 -12.40 6.97 -9.43
CA PRO A 138 -12.48 5.52 -9.48
C PRO A 138 -13.15 4.99 -8.20
N PRO A 139 -14.13 4.08 -8.31
CA PRO A 139 -14.96 3.68 -7.18
C PRO A 139 -14.17 2.77 -6.22
N TYR A 140 -13.44 3.38 -5.28
CA TYR A 140 -12.67 2.65 -4.27
C TYR A 140 -13.44 2.40 -2.96
N SER A 141 -13.02 1.38 -2.20
CA SER A 141 -13.44 1.10 -0.82
C SER A 141 -12.45 1.67 0.18
N ILE A 142 -11.15 1.46 -0.04
CA ILE A 142 -10.05 1.91 0.83
C ILE A 142 -8.95 2.54 -0.03
N MET A 143 -8.36 3.64 0.44
CA MET A 143 -7.09 4.17 -0.04
C MET A 143 -6.09 4.16 1.11
N PHE A 144 -4.94 3.53 0.91
CA PHE A 144 -3.93 3.34 1.95
C PHE A 144 -2.52 3.51 1.40
N GLY A 145 -1.68 4.30 2.08
CA GLY A 145 -0.27 4.44 1.77
C GLY A 145 0.32 5.84 1.95
N PRO A 146 1.65 5.98 1.73
CA PRO A 146 2.34 7.25 1.84
C PRO A 146 1.92 8.28 0.78
N GLU A 147 1.73 9.51 1.23
CA GLU A 147 1.67 10.72 0.40
C GLU A 147 2.49 11.81 1.09
N LYS A 148 3.37 12.46 0.32
CA LYS A 148 4.14 13.61 0.80
C LYS A 148 4.13 14.66 -0.29
N CYS A 149 3.68 15.87 0.07
CA CYS A 149 3.84 17.04 -0.77
C CYS A 149 4.11 18.30 0.05
N GLU A 150 5.34 18.81 -0.09
CA GLU A 150 5.85 19.94 0.69
C GLU A 150 5.12 21.25 0.38
N CYS A 151 4.65 21.47 -0.86
CA CYS A 151 3.98 22.73 -1.23
C CYS A 151 2.62 22.94 -0.53
N VAL A 152 2.00 21.85 -0.06
CA VAL A 152 0.78 21.87 0.77
C VAL A 152 1.04 21.38 2.21
N SER A 153 2.31 21.24 2.60
CA SER A 153 2.74 20.75 3.93
C SER A 153 2.13 19.40 4.33
N THR A 154 1.93 18.49 3.37
CA THR A 154 1.47 17.13 3.63
C THR A 154 2.65 16.17 3.75
N ASN A 155 2.63 15.36 4.81
CA ASN A 155 3.50 14.20 5.00
C ASN A 155 2.71 13.20 5.84
N LYS A 156 2.05 12.24 5.18
CA LYS A 156 1.05 11.36 5.80
C LYS A 156 1.08 9.98 5.16
N VAL A 157 1.00 8.93 5.96
CA VAL A 157 0.49 7.63 5.51
C VAL A 157 -1.03 7.72 5.61
N HIS A 158 -1.68 7.97 4.48
CA HIS A 158 -3.13 8.02 4.41
C HIS A 158 -3.72 6.67 4.73
N PHE A 159 -4.83 6.71 5.46
CA PHE A 159 -5.82 5.63 5.47
C PHE A 159 -7.18 6.30 5.37
N ILE A 160 -7.87 6.05 4.26
CA ILE A 160 -9.16 6.64 3.90
C ILE A 160 -10.08 5.50 3.51
N PHE A 161 -11.32 5.51 3.98
CA PHE A 161 -12.34 4.56 3.53
C PHE A 161 -13.57 5.28 2.99
N LYS A 162 -14.18 4.72 1.94
CA LYS A 162 -15.48 5.17 1.42
C LYS A 162 -16.59 4.32 2.04
N HIS A 163 -17.55 4.97 2.68
CA HIS A 163 -18.74 4.29 3.23
C HIS A 163 -20.02 4.87 2.60
N LYS A 164 -20.97 3.99 2.27
CA LYS A 164 -22.27 4.39 1.73
C LYS A 164 -23.20 4.78 2.86
N ASN A 165 -23.66 6.02 2.91
CA ASN A 165 -24.66 6.43 3.88
C ASN A 165 -25.99 5.70 3.59
N PRO A 166 -26.56 4.94 4.55
CA PRO A 166 -27.78 4.16 4.33
C PRO A 166 -29.07 5.01 4.26
N LYS A 167 -28.99 6.33 4.51
CA LYS A 167 -30.09 7.29 4.39
C LYS A 167 -30.08 8.02 3.05
N SER A 168 -28.96 8.67 2.70
CA SER A 168 -28.85 9.42 1.44
C SER A 168 -28.49 8.54 0.24
N GLY A 169 -27.84 7.40 0.47
CA GLY A 169 -27.30 6.52 -0.57
C GLY A 169 -25.95 6.98 -1.15
N GLU A 170 -25.43 8.12 -0.72
CA GLU A 170 -24.17 8.71 -1.16
C GLU A 170 -22.96 8.03 -0.50
N TYR A 171 -21.82 8.01 -1.20
CA TYR A 171 -20.55 7.55 -0.61
C TYR A 171 -19.81 8.75 -0.01
N VAL A 172 -19.38 8.61 1.24
CA VAL A 172 -18.60 9.61 1.97
C VAL A 172 -17.18 9.08 2.17
N GLU A 173 -16.17 9.91 1.86
CA GLU A 173 -14.77 9.64 2.20
C GLU A 173 -14.52 9.99 3.66
N HIS A 174 -13.95 9.05 4.42
CA HIS A 174 -13.62 9.23 5.83
C HIS A 174 -12.09 9.14 5.99
N HIS A 175 -11.45 10.27 6.30
CA HIS A 175 -9.99 10.37 6.41
C HIS A 175 -9.54 10.19 7.86
N LEU A 176 -8.48 9.40 8.07
CA LEU A 176 -7.82 9.30 9.38
C LEU A 176 -7.34 10.69 9.84
N LYS A 177 -7.70 11.09 11.07
CA LYS A 177 -7.40 12.41 11.65
C LYS A 177 -5.94 12.59 12.03
N ASN A 178 -5.34 11.54 12.59
CA ASN A 178 -3.97 11.55 13.11
C ASN A 178 -3.08 10.51 12.37
N PRO A 179 -2.93 10.60 11.03
CA PRO A 179 -2.14 9.66 10.27
C PRO A 179 -0.66 9.78 10.64
N PRO A 180 0.10 8.67 10.66
CA PRO A 180 1.54 8.73 10.91
C PRO A 180 2.27 9.35 9.72
N SER A 181 3.46 9.92 9.95
CA SER A 181 4.28 10.51 8.89
C SER A 181 4.97 9.43 8.04
N VAL A 182 5.25 9.77 6.77
CA VAL A 182 6.11 8.95 5.90
C VAL A 182 7.56 9.02 6.44
N PRO A 183 8.29 7.89 6.51
CA PRO A 183 9.73 7.87 6.76
C PRO A 183 10.51 8.81 5.84
N ALA A 184 11.57 9.42 6.37
CA ALA A 184 12.31 10.51 5.72
C ALA A 184 13.68 10.06 5.18
N ASP A 185 13.73 8.90 4.54
CA ASP A 185 14.93 8.34 3.92
C ASP A 185 14.62 7.74 2.52
N LYS A 186 15.49 6.86 2.02
CA LYS A 186 15.44 6.27 0.66
C LYS A 186 15.32 4.74 0.65
N LEU A 187 15.13 4.16 1.83
CA LEU A 187 15.04 2.72 2.02
C LEU A 187 13.65 2.22 1.59
N SER A 188 13.54 0.90 1.44
CA SER A 188 12.27 0.22 1.24
C SER A 188 11.52 0.18 2.57
N HIS A 189 10.26 0.61 2.59
CA HIS A 189 9.40 0.54 3.77
C HIS A 189 8.15 -0.29 3.50
N VAL A 190 7.72 -1.04 4.52
CA VAL A 190 6.48 -1.83 4.46
C VAL A 190 5.36 -1.10 5.19
N TYR A 191 4.28 -0.85 4.47
CA TYR A 191 3.07 -0.25 5.01
C TYR A 191 2.01 -1.34 5.18
N THR A 192 1.48 -1.48 6.39
CA THR A 192 0.46 -2.49 6.72
C THR A 192 -0.76 -1.83 7.34
N ALA A 193 -1.95 -2.05 6.80
CA ALA A 193 -3.22 -1.71 7.44
C ALA A 193 -3.96 -3.01 7.81
N ILE A 194 -4.21 -3.19 9.10
CA ILE A 194 -4.90 -4.36 9.65
C ILE A 194 -6.30 -3.91 10.05
N LEU A 195 -7.31 -4.30 9.28
CA LEU A 195 -8.72 -4.08 9.58
C LEU A 195 -9.22 -5.24 10.44
N LYS A 196 -9.70 -4.94 11.65
CA LYS A 196 -10.08 -5.94 12.65
C LYS A 196 -11.61 -6.07 12.78
N PRO A 197 -12.14 -7.26 13.15
CA PRO A 197 -13.59 -7.51 13.26
C PRO A 197 -14.34 -6.65 14.28
N ASP A 198 -13.63 -6.04 15.22
CA ASP A 198 -14.12 -5.14 16.28
C ASP A 198 -14.30 -3.68 15.80
N SER A 199 -14.21 -3.44 14.49
CA SER A 199 -14.28 -2.11 13.88
C SER A 199 -13.13 -1.18 14.28
N GLU A 200 -11.94 -1.75 14.45
CA GLU A 200 -10.67 -1.03 14.54
C GLU A 200 -9.81 -1.22 13.28
N VAL A 201 -8.93 -0.25 13.02
CA VAL A 201 -7.80 -0.37 12.11
C VAL A 201 -6.50 -0.08 12.85
N THR A 202 -5.50 -0.92 12.64
CA THR A 202 -4.11 -0.70 13.09
C THR A 202 -3.24 -0.45 11.87
N ILE A 203 -2.46 0.63 11.89
CA ILE A 203 -1.46 0.96 10.87
C ILE A 203 -0.07 0.66 11.41
N LEU A 204 0.63 -0.25 10.74
CA LEU A 204 2.04 -0.51 10.95
C LEU A 204 2.87 0.14 9.85
N VAL A 205 4.07 0.58 10.22
CA VAL A 205 5.16 0.88 9.27
C VAL A 205 6.36 0.08 9.73
N ASP A 206 6.94 -0.72 8.82
CA ASP A 206 8.06 -1.63 9.07
C ASP A 206 7.78 -2.70 10.16
N GLY A 207 6.49 -2.98 10.40
CA GLY A 207 6.00 -3.87 11.45
C GLY A 207 5.83 -3.20 12.83
N GLU A 208 6.18 -1.92 12.99
CA GLU A 208 5.91 -1.15 14.21
C GLU A 208 4.54 -0.46 14.14
N GLU A 209 3.72 -0.58 15.19
CA GLU A 209 2.46 0.16 15.30
C GLU A 209 2.71 1.67 15.36
N LYS A 210 2.19 2.39 14.37
CA LYS A 210 2.30 3.87 14.29
C LYS A 210 0.98 4.57 14.55
N ASN A 211 -0.16 3.92 14.29
CA ASN A 211 -1.48 4.44 14.60
C ASN A 211 -2.46 3.29 14.85
N LYS A 212 -3.43 3.52 15.74
CA LYS A 212 -4.61 2.68 15.94
C LYS A 212 -5.85 3.57 16.03
N ALA A 213 -6.93 3.19 15.35
CA ALA A 213 -8.14 3.98 15.20
C ALA A 213 -9.39 3.10 15.18
N SER A 214 -10.52 3.60 15.69
CA SER A 214 -11.83 2.94 15.53
C SER A 214 -12.67 3.63 14.46
N PHE A 215 -13.25 2.86 13.55
CA PHE A 215 -14.15 3.39 12.52
C PHE A 215 -15.40 4.08 13.09
N LEU A 216 -15.80 3.72 14.30
CA LEU A 216 -16.99 4.26 14.99
C LEU A 216 -16.67 5.51 15.84
N SER A 217 -15.38 5.84 16.01
CA SER A 217 -14.92 6.96 16.83
C SER A 217 -14.99 8.29 16.07
N THR A 218 -15.65 9.28 16.65
CA THR A 218 -15.65 10.66 16.12
C THR A 218 -14.30 11.37 16.29
N GLN A 219 -13.35 10.78 17.03
CA GLN A 219 -12.02 11.33 17.27
C GLN A 219 -10.98 10.84 16.26
N ASP A 220 -11.27 9.74 15.56
CA ASP A 220 -10.28 9.07 14.71
C ASP A 220 -10.46 9.38 13.22
N PHE A 221 -11.70 9.65 12.76
CA PHE A 221 -12.00 9.95 11.35
C PHE A 221 -12.71 11.30 11.15
N GLU A 222 -12.37 11.99 10.05
CA GLU A 222 -13.03 13.21 9.56
C GLU A 222 -13.49 13.04 8.09
N PRO A 223 -14.77 13.29 7.77
CA PRO A 223 -15.91 13.28 8.69
C PRO A 223 -15.99 11.94 9.46
N ALA A 224 -16.67 11.94 10.61
CA ALA A 224 -16.96 10.70 11.33
C ALA A 224 -17.91 9.80 10.52
N LEU A 225 -17.76 8.47 10.65
CA LEU A 225 -18.65 7.49 10.00
C LEU A 225 -20.12 7.71 10.36
N ILE A 226 -20.39 7.87 11.65
CA ILE A 226 -21.72 8.21 12.17
C ILE A 226 -21.86 9.74 12.14
N PRO A 227 -22.76 10.31 11.32
CA PRO A 227 -22.94 11.77 11.24
C PRO A 227 -23.45 12.36 12.56
N ALA A 228 -23.33 13.68 12.74
CA ALA A 228 -23.91 14.35 13.90
C ALA A 228 -25.45 14.18 13.93
N LYS A 229 -26.02 13.94 15.13
CA LYS A 229 -27.48 13.82 15.34
C LYS A 229 -28.27 15.06 14.91
N THR A 230 -27.62 16.23 14.93
CA THR A 230 -28.19 17.51 14.51
C THR A 230 -27.20 18.28 13.65
N ILE A 231 -27.72 19.06 12.72
CA ILE A 231 -26.98 20.01 11.89
C ILE A 231 -27.52 21.44 12.11
N PRO A 232 -26.73 22.49 11.84
CA PRO A 232 -27.27 23.84 11.72
C PRO A 232 -28.34 23.89 10.62
N ASP A 233 -29.47 24.54 10.89
CA ASP A 233 -30.52 24.75 9.89
C ASP A 233 -29.95 25.56 8.71
N PRO A 234 -29.93 25.01 7.49
CA PRO A 234 -29.41 25.69 6.31
C PRO A 234 -30.29 26.88 5.87
N ASN A 235 -31.53 26.97 6.36
CA ASN A 235 -32.46 28.06 6.07
C ASN A 235 -32.42 29.18 7.13
N ALA A 236 -31.63 29.03 8.19
CA ALA A 236 -31.56 30.03 9.26
C ALA A 236 -30.83 31.29 8.79
N VAL A 237 -31.53 32.43 8.86
CA VAL A 237 -30.97 33.75 8.54
C VAL A 237 -30.61 34.48 9.84
N LYS A 238 -29.42 35.07 9.90
CA LYS A 238 -29.04 35.97 11.01
C LYS A 238 -29.94 37.23 10.96
N PRO A 239 -30.66 37.58 12.04
CA PRO A 239 -31.47 38.80 12.07
C PRO A 239 -30.61 40.07 11.94
N ASP A 240 -31.09 41.05 11.16
CA ASP A 240 -30.37 42.30 10.89
C ASP A 240 -30.01 43.08 12.17
N ASN A 241 -30.90 43.06 13.17
CA ASN A 241 -30.74 43.78 14.45
C ASN A 241 -30.01 42.97 15.54
N TRP A 242 -29.31 41.87 15.19
CA TRP A 242 -28.67 40.99 16.18
C TRP A 242 -27.60 41.68 17.03
N ASP A 243 -26.73 42.49 16.40
CA ASP A 243 -25.59 43.13 17.07
C ASP A 243 -25.94 44.49 17.72
N GLU A 244 -27.14 45.03 17.45
CA GLU A 244 -27.60 46.34 17.97
C GLU A 244 -28.22 46.24 19.38
N ASN A 245 -28.22 45.06 19.98
CA ASN A 245 -28.88 44.79 21.26
C ASN A 245 -27.97 45.15 22.47
N PRO A 246 -28.40 46.03 23.40
CA PRO A 246 -27.64 46.35 24.62
C PRO A 246 -27.48 45.16 25.59
N SER A 247 -28.18 44.04 25.36
CA SER A 247 -28.00 42.75 26.03
C SER A 247 -27.34 41.72 25.10
N TYR A 248 -26.23 42.10 24.44
CA TYR A 248 -25.51 41.32 23.45
C TYR A 248 -25.29 39.85 23.88
N LYS A 249 -25.80 38.92 23.06
CA LYS A 249 -25.84 37.47 23.37
C LYS A 249 -24.67 36.66 22.80
N GLY A 250 -23.63 37.34 22.30
CA GLY A 250 -22.52 36.72 21.59
C GLY A 250 -22.78 36.55 20.09
N ILE A 251 -21.83 35.87 19.42
CA ILE A 251 -21.88 35.57 17.99
C ILE A 251 -23.12 34.72 17.70
N TRP A 252 -23.93 35.15 16.72
CA TRP A 252 -25.12 34.41 16.28
C TRP A 252 -24.76 32.99 15.83
N LYS A 253 -25.61 32.02 16.19
CA LYS A 253 -25.53 30.63 15.74
C LYS A 253 -26.88 30.18 15.20
N SER A 254 -26.88 29.49 14.07
CA SER A 254 -28.08 28.87 13.50
C SER A 254 -28.68 27.84 14.46
N GLN A 255 -30.01 27.74 14.46
CA GLN A 255 -30.75 26.72 15.19
C GLN A 255 -30.30 25.32 14.75
N GLN A 256 -30.13 24.41 15.69
CA GLN A 256 -29.84 23.01 15.36
C GLN A 256 -31.14 22.27 15.05
N ILE A 257 -31.17 21.57 13.92
CA ILE A 257 -32.28 20.69 13.48
C ILE A 257 -31.81 19.25 13.40
N PRO A 258 -32.71 18.24 13.49
CA PRO A 258 -32.34 16.84 13.27
C PRO A 258 -31.66 16.65 11.90
N ASN A 259 -30.57 15.91 11.88
CA ASN A 259 -29.85 15.62 10.64
C ASN A 259 -30.60 14.52 9.84
N PRO A 260 -31.06 14.77 8.60
CA PRO A 260 -31.75 13.76 7.79
C PRO A 260 -30.86 12.57 7.44
N ASP A 261 -29.54 12.79 7.35
CA ASP A 261 -28.55 11.78 6.97
C ASP A 261 -28.04 10.98 8.18
N TYR A 262 -28.63 11.19 9.35
CA TYR A 262 -28.26 10.50 10.57
C TYR A 262 -28.62 9.01 10.54
N PHE A 263 -27.64 8.16 10.87
CA PHE A 263 -27.81 6.74 11.10
C PHE A 263 -27.00 6.28 12.31
N GLU A 264 -27.39 5.14 12.89
CA GLU A 264 -26.61 4.41 13.90
C GLU A 264 -26.13 3.11 13.25
N THR A 265 -24.91 2.66 13.57
CA THR A 265 -24.40 1.34 13.19
C THR A 265 -23.45 0.81 14.25
N GLU A 266 -23.43 -0.52 14.40
CA GLU A 266 -22.48 -1.25 15.26
C GLU A 266 -21.20 -1.66 14.51
N LYS A 267 -21.19 -1.57 13.18
CA LYS A 267 -20.02 -1.82 12.33
C LYS A 267 -20.09 -1.05 10.99
N PRO A 268 -18.98 -0.71 10.34
CA PRO A 268 -19.00 -0.21 8.96
C PRO A 268 -19.57 -1.26 7.99
N ASP A 269 -20.31 -0.84 6.97
CA ASP A 269 -20.69 -1.69 5.84
C ASP A 269 -19.76 -1.40 4.65
N PHE A 270 -18.59 -2.04 4.63
CA PHE A 270 -17.61 -1.90 3.56
C PHE A 270 -18.01 -2.66 2.30
N GLU A 271 -17.90 -2.03 1.14
CA GLU A 271 -18.00 -2.72 -0.15
C GLU A 271 -16.77 -3.62 -0.38
N ALA A 272 -16.96 -4.75 -1.06
CA ALA A 272 -15.89 -5.70 -1.37
C ALA A 272 -14.76 -5.07 -2.21
N ILE A 273 -13.57 -5.65 -2.14
CA ILE A 273 -12.42 -5.28 -2.97
C ILE A 273 -12.37 -6.24 -4.16
N ALA A 274 -12.51 -5.72 -5.38
CA ALA A 274 -12.43 -6.50 -6.63
C ALA A 274 -11.13 -6.25 -7.41
N ALA A 275 -10.43 -5.15 -7.15
CA ALA A 275 -9.17 -4.83 -7.81
C ALA A 275 -8.25 -3.96 -6.94
N ILE A 276 -6.96 -3.94 -7.25
CA ILE A 276 -5.96 -3.05 -6.67
C ILE A 276 -5.52 -2.07 -7.75
N GLY A 277 -5.71 -0.78 -7.51
CA GLY A 277 -5.29 0.30 -8.40
C GLY A 277 -4.16 1.14 -7.80
N ILE A 278 -3.18 1.48 -8.62
CA ILE A 278 -2.24 2.57 -8.34
C ILE A 278 -2.63 3.73 -9.25
N GLU A 279 -3.24 4.77 -8.69
CA GLU A 279 -3.58 6.00 -9.42
C GLU A 279 -2.98 7.19 -8.69
N ILE A 280 -1.85 7.68 -9.18
CA ILE A 280 -1.01 8.67 -8.49
C ILE A 280 -0.49 9.73 -9.45
N TRP A 281 -0.28 10.93 -8.92
CA TRP A 281 0.52 11.98 -9.54
C TRP A 281 1.78 12.18 -8.72
N THR A 282 2.92 12.36 -9.39
CA THR A 282 4.22 12.59 -8.76
C THR A 282 5.08 13.48 -9.63
N MET A 283 5.98 14.25 -9.03
CA MET A 283 7.09 14.95 -9.71
C MET A 283 8.40 14.16 -9.70
N GLN A 284 8.47 13.05 -8.96
CA GLN A 284 9.68 12.25 -8.75
C GLN A 284 9.62 10.88 -9.47
N ASP A 285 10.76 10.47 -10.03
CA ASP A 285 11.04 9.10 -10.48
C ASP A 285 11.60 8.24 -9.34
N GLY A 286 11.69 6.93 -9.56
CA GLY A 286 12.25 5.98 -8.58
C GLY A 286 11.31 5.67 -7.41
N ILE A 287 10.00 5.85 -7.61
CA ILE A 287 8.98 5.24 -6.74
C ILE A 287 8.82 3.79 -7.23
N LEU A 288 9.22 2.84 -6.39
CA LEU A 288 9.13 1.40 -6.64
C LEU A 288 8.08 0.80 -5.72
N PHE A 289 7.12 0.07 -6.29
CA PHE A 289 6.15 -0.75 -5.57
C PHE A 289 6.53 -2.22 -5.65
N ASP A 290 6.42 -2.94 -4.53
CA ASP A 290 6.70 -4.37 -4.44
C ASP A 290 5.85 -5.04 -3.34
N ASN A 291 5.86 -6.37 -3.28
CA ASN A 291 5.27 -7.22 -2.24
C ASN A 291 3.84 -6.83 -1.85
N ILE A 292 2.98 -6.58 -2.85
CA ILE A 292 1.58 -6.19 -2.62
C ILE A 292 0.82 -7.44 -2.17
N LEU A 293 0.22 -7.37 -0.98
CA LEU A 293 -0.36 -8.49 -0.26
C LEU A 293 -1.74 -8.14 0.30
N ILE A 294 -2.71 -9.03 0.09
CA ILE A 294 -3.95 -9.10 0.85
C ILE A 294 -3.97 -10.46 1.57
N ALA A 295 -4.20 -10.46 2.88
CA ALA A 295 -4.30 -11.66 3.70
C ALA A 295 -5.40 -11.53 4.76
N ASP A 296 -5.81 -12.63 5.40
CA ASP A 296 -6.74 -12.64 6.54
C ASP A 296 -6.06 -12.91 7.90
N ASP A 297 -4.80 -13.35 7.93
CA ASP A 297 -3.98 -13.48 9.14
C ASP A 297 -2.82 -12.46 9.19
N GLU A 298 -2.70 -11.75 10.32
CA GLU A 298 -1.59 -10.86 10.66
C GLU A 298 -0.23 -11.59 10.60
N LYS A 299 -0.20 -12.89 10.88
CA LYS A 299 1.02 -13.73 10.82
C LYS A 299 1.50 -14.01 9.42
N VAL A 300 0.59 -14.13 8.44
CA VAL A 300 0.97 -14.30 7.03
C VAL A 300 1.66 -13.03 6.57
N ALA A 301 1.06 -11.86 6.82
CA ALA A 301 1.69 -10.57 6.53
C ALA A 301 3.02 -10.34 7.27
N GLU A 302 3.13 -10.77 8.53
CA GLU A 302 4.41 -10.78 9.26
C GLU A 302 5.45 -11.71 8.61
N SER A 303 5.07 -12.91 8.19
CA SER A 303 6.00 -13.85 7.56
C SER A 303 6.57 -13.26 6.27
N TYR A 304 5.75 -12.72 5.36
CA TYR A 304 6.22 -12.03 4.15
C TYR A 304 7.14 -10.84 4.49
N ARG A 305 6.77 -10.00 5.46
CA ARG A 305 7.62 -8.87 5.89
C ARG A 305 9.00 -9.35 6.38
N ILE A 306 9.07 -10.49 7.07
CA ILE A 306 10.32 -11.06 7.59
C ILE A 306 11.13 -11.81 6.51
N THR A 307 10.47 -12.46 5.53
CA THR A 307 11.16 -13.30 4.53
C THR A 307 11.53 -12.54 3.26
N THR A 308 10.72 -11.59 2.79
CA THR A 308 10.94 -10.87 1.53
C THR A 308 11.55 -9.49 1.77
N TRP A 309 10.88 -8.61 2.52
CA TRP A 309 11.34 -7.24 2.74
C TRP A 309 12.57 -7.15 3.67
N LYS A 310 12.53 -7.79 4.84
CA LYS A 310 13.53 -7.57 5.89
C LYS A 310 14.98 -7.82 5.45
N PRO A 311 15.32 -8.89 4.70
CA PRO A 311 16.67 -9.10 4.18
C PRO A 311 17.13 -8.00 3.22
N LYS A 312 16.20 -7.43 2.43
CA LYS A 312 16.49 -6.32 1.51
C LYS A 312 16.80 -5.05 2.30
N PHE A 313 15.90 -4.65 3.19
CA PHE A 313 16.05 -3.47 4.04
C PHE A 313 17.37 -3.46 4.82
N ASP A 314 17.80 -4.60 5.39
CA ASP A 314 19.06 -4.65 6.13
C ASP A 314 20.28 -4.42 5.23
N VAL A 315 20.28 -4.91 3.98
CA VAL A 315 21.35 -4.64 3.01
C VAL A 315 21.35 -3.16 2.57
N GLU A 316 20.17 -2.59 2.28
CA GLU A 316 20.04 -1.16 1.95
C GLU A 316 20.55 -0.26 3.09
N LYS A 317 20.20 -0.62 4.33
CA LYS A 317 20.57 0.12 5.54
C LYS A 317 22.07 0.07 5.83
N GLU A 318 22.74 -1.07 5.61
CA GLU A 318 24.21 -1.13 5.71
C GLU A 318 24.90 -0.36 4.57
N LYS A 319 24.34 -0.36 3.35
CA LYS A 319 24.84 0.49 2.25
C LYS A 319 24.73 1.98 2.60
N GLN A 320 23.57 2.46 3.06
CA GLN A 320 23.36 3.85 3.47
C GLN A 320 24.36 4.27 4.57
N LYS A 321 24.55 3.45 5.61
CA LYS A 321 25.55 3.71 6.66
C LYS A 321 26.98 3.85 6.12
N ALA A 322 27.36 3.02 5.14
CA ALA A 322 28.68 3.08 4.53
C ALA A 322 28.87 4.36 3.69
N GLU A 323 27.83 4.78 2.95
CA GLU A 323 27.81 6.03 2.19
C GLU A 323 27.86 7.25 3.11
N ASP A 324 27.07 7.28 4.20
CA ASP A 324 27.07 8.35 5.20
C ASP A 324 28.44 8.48 5.89
N ALA A 325 29.05 7.35 6.26
CA ALA A 325 30.38 7.33 6.87
C ALA A 325 31.47 7.84 5.91
N ALA A 326 31.38 7.50 4.62
CA ALA A 326 32.29 8.01 3.60
C ALA A 326 32.09 9.51 3.38
N GLY A 327 30.85 9.98 3.24
CA GLY A 327 30.50 11.39 3.07
C GLY A 327 30.94 12.26 4.25
N GLY A 328 30.76 11.77 5.48
CA GLY A 328 31.26 12.41 6.70
C GLY A 328 32.79 12.54 6.73
N LEU A 329 33.52 11.51 6.26
CA LEU A 329 34.97 11.58 6.09
C LEU A 329 35.36 12.69 5.09
N PHE A 330 34.73 12.75 3.92
CA PHE A 330 35.02 13.79 2.93
C PHE A 330 34.72 15.21 3.45
N SER A 331 33.60 15.40 4.15
CA SER A 331 33.28 16.70 4.76
C SER A 331 34.28 17.12 5.83
N SER A 332 34.82 16.18 6.62
CA SER A 332 35.81 16.51 7.67
C SER A 332 37.20 16.85 7.10
N PHE A 333 37.61 16.24 5.99
CA PHE A 333 38.87 16.57 5.32
C PHE A 333 38.87 17.99 4.70
N GLN A 334 37.72 18.48 4.24
CA GLN A 334 37.61 19.78 3.59
C GLN A 334 37.65 20.98 4.56
N ILE A 335 37.49 20.74 5.87
CA ILE A 335 37.57 21.76 6.92
C ILE A 335 39.03 22.00 7.37
N VAL A 336 39.95 21.06 7.14
CA VAL A 336 41.38 21.19 7.52
C VAL A 336 42.19 21.87 6.40
N GLY A 337 41.66 22.97 5.87
CA GLY A 337 42.27 23.78 4.81
C GLY A 337 43.24 24.82 5.36
N VAL A 338 44.51 24.42 5.48
CA VAL A 338 45.77 25.23 5.45
C VAL A 338 45.70 26.70 5.93
N PRO A 339 46.42 27.10 7.02
CA PRO A 339 46.54 28.51 7.37
C PRO A 339 47.32 29.28 6.29
N PHE A 340 46.74 30.40 5.83
CA PHE A 340 47.44 31.39 5.01
C PHE A 340 48.69 31.90 5.74
N LEU A 341 49.86 31.75 5.10
CA LEU A 341 51.09 32.41 5.48
C LEU A 341 51.27 33.61 4.55
N ASP A 342 50.94 34.81 5.05
CA ASP A 342 51.23 36.06 4.37
C ASP A 342 52.75 36.30 4.28
N ALA A 343 53.20 36.80 3.14
CA ALA A 343 54.59 37.19 2.85
C ALA A 343 54.62 38.46 1.98
#